data_AF-A4S1P6-F1
#
_entry.id   AF-A4S1P6-F1
#
_cell.length_a   1.000
_cell.length_b   1.000
_cell.length_c   1.000
_cell.angle_alpha   90.00
_cell.angle_beta   90.00
_cell.angle_gamma   90.00
#
_symmetry.space_group_name_H-M   'P 1'
#
loop_
_entity.id
_entity.type
_entity.pdbx_description
1 polymer ?
#
loop_
_entity_poly.entity_id
_entity_poly.type
_entity_poly.pdbx_seq_one_letter_code
_entity_poly.pdbx_strand_id
1 'polypeptide(L)'
;MWLRCRTSPILCTSDSNIAVDNLVDGLARAGVRVARIGRPEAVRQDLMPYMIESIAGIDQDCRWSKQQQRSAITNALRQAEVICATCAGAGSDILEKYSFQACLIDEATQATEPATVIPLTKGCKQVVLIGDQNQLPPTIISREAEAAGLGESLFERFIRAGIRTYMLKVQYRMHPAIALFPSKTFYKGELLSGTPPSQRRAPVGFDWPVPAVPMAFVNVEEGAERSDGSSQTNPAEIQRVVNIVKKLAGQHEVLPGDIGVVTPYSAQARAIKKILRGNAPERTRFDAPADPTSMKAVEVATVDGFQGREKEVIVFSCTRANMNGNVGFLADTRRVNVMLTRAKRGLIIVGHMKTLQQDEIVWKGWLKWARESGLICGLSATDSDAANRLASIGMSAANEIGGTGIGQTYIQNALGKPVSWATGQLKESTSQPKLAERDVIPDAWDDSDDEENISTQGVNTITSVSSMTGMADEAWDSD
;
A
#
# COMPACT_ATOMS: atom_id res chain seq x y z
N MET A 1 -14.11 -18.44 -7.83
CA MET A 1 -14.34 -19.90 -7.98
C MET A 1 -14.00 -20.66 -6.70
N TRP A 2 -12.77 -20.56 -6.18
CA TRP A 2 -12.30 -21.26 -4.96
C TRP A 2 -13.15 -21.08 -3.69
N LEU A 3 -13.49 -19.85 -3.30
CA LEU A 3 -14.40 -19.58 -2.18
C LEU A 3 -15.78 -20.22 -2.35
N ARG A 4 -16.24 -20.39 -3.61
CA ARG A 4 -17.51 -21.04 -3.94
C ARG A 4 -17.40 -22.57 -3.89
N CYS A 5 -16.22 -23.13 -4.14
CA CYS A 5 -15.97 -24.58 -4.10
C CYS A 5 -15.67 -25.13 -2.69
N ARG A 6 -15.37 -24.28 -1.70
CA ARG A 6 -15.27 -24.60 -0.25
C ARG A 6 -14.38 -25.82 0.13
N THR A 7 -13.30 -26.09 -0.60
CA THR A 7 -12.44 -27.25 -0.31
C THR A 7 -11.43 -27.00 0.81
N SER A 8 -10.89 -25.79 0.94
CA SER A 8 -10.03 -25.34 2.04
C SER A 8 -10.01 -23.80 2.13
N PRO A 9 -9.61 -23.22 3.27
CA PRO A 9 -9.41 -21.76 3.36
C PRO A 9 -8.34 -21.29 2.37
N ILE A 10 -8.43 -20.02 1.95
CA ILE A 10 -7.36 -19.33 1.22
C ILE A 10 -6.39 -18.71 2.24
N LEU A 11 -5.09 -18.85 2.01
CA LEU A 11 -4.07 -18.13 2.79
C LEU A 11 -3.80 -16.76 2.16
N CYS A 12 -4.09 -15.68 2.87
CA CYS A 12 -3.73 -14.33 2.46
C CYS A 12 -2.61 -13.81 3.38
N THR A 13 -1.49 -13.38 2.81
CA THR A 13 -0.35 -12.87 3.57
C THR A 13 0.15 -11.53 3.07
N SER A 14 0.91 -10.84 3.92
CA SER A 14 1.73 -9.69 3.55
C SER A 14 2.93 -9.61 4.49
N ASP A 15 3.98 -8.86 4.18
CA ASP A 15 5.14 -8.72 5.07
C ASP A 15 4.82 -7.89 6.32
N SER A 16 3.99 -6.85 6.16
CA SER A 16 3.66 -5.92 7.25
C SER A 16 2.31 -6.25 7.91
N ASN A 17 2.21 -6.03 9.22
CA ASN A 17 0.95 -6.21 9.96
C ASN A 17 -0.15 -5.26 9.48
N ILE A 18 0.19 -4.04 9.07
CA ILE A 18 -0.78 -3.04 8.61
C ILE A 18 -1.45 -3.51 7.32
N ALA A 19 -0.69 -4.07 6.38
CA ALA A 19 -1.23 -4.61 5.14
C ALA A 19 -2.13 -5.83 5.41
N VAL A 20 -1.72 -6.75 6.31
CA VAL A 20 -2.56 -7.87 6.72
C VAL A 20 -3.87 -7.38 7.35
N ASP A 21 -3.80 -6.38 8.21
CA ASP A 21 -4.97 -5.81 8.87
C ASP A 21 -5.92 -5.11 7.88
N ASN A 22 -5.38 -4.43 6.86
CA ASN A 22 -6.19 -3.87 5.76
C ASN A 22 -6.90 -4.97 4.95
N LEU A 23 -6.24 -6.10 4.69
CA LEU A 23 -6.87 -7.27 4.07
C LEU A 23 -8.02 -7.80 4.94
N VAL A 24 -7.80 -7.95 6.24
CA VAL A 24 -8.83 -8.42 7.18
C VAL A 24 -10.03 -7.48 7.19
N ASP A 25 -9.82 -6.17 7.30
CA ASP A 25 -10.90 -5.17 7.28
C ASP A 25 -11.71 -5.25 5.96
N GLY A 26 -11.02 -5.27 4.82
CA GLY A 26 -11.67 -5.37 3.51
C GLY A 26 -12.49 -6.66 3.33
N LEU A 27 -11.93 -7.81 3.73
CA LEU A 27 -12.60 -9.11 3.68
C LEU A 27 -13.80 -9.18 4.63
N ALA A 28 -13.64 -8.67 5.85
CA ALA A 28 -14.70 -8.62 6.84
C ALA A 28 -15.89 -7.77 6.36
N ARG A 29 -15.64 -6.60 5.77
CA ARG A 29 -16.68 -5.75 5.18
C ARG A 29 -17.39 -6.40 4.00
N ALA A 30 -16.67 -7.23 3.25
CA ALA A 30 -17.25 -8.06 2.19
C ALA A 30 -18.06 -9.27 2.71
N GLY A 31 -18.15 -9.46 4.03
CA GLY A 31 -18.90 -10.56 4.66
C GLY A 31 -18.18 -11.91 4.61
N VAL A 32 -16.87 -11.92 4.34
CA VAL A 32 -16.05 -13.14 4.32
C VAL A 32 -15.75 -13.57 5.76
N ARG A 33 -15.83 -14.88 6.04
CA ARG A 33 -15.36 -15.46 7.31
C ARG A 33 -13.83 -15.44 7.37
N VAL A 34 -13.27 -14.29 7.70
CA VAL A 34 -11.82 -14.08 7.81
C VAL A 34 -11.34 -14.34 9.23
N ALA A 35 -10.15 -14.96 9.36
CA ALA A 35 -9.44 -15.11 10.62
C ALA A 35 -8.03 -14.52 10.53
N ARG A 36 -7.64 -13.74 11.54
CA ARG A 36 -6.33 -13.10 11.66
C ARG A 36 -5.42 -13.90 12.59
N ILE A 37 -4.26 -14.31 12.08
CA ILE A 37 -3.21 -14.98 12.87
C ILE A 37 -2.05 -14.01 13.06
N GLY A 38 -1.65 -13.81 14.30
CA GLY A 38 -0.55 -12.90 14.65
C GLY A 38 -0.52 -12.67 16.15
N ARG A 39 0.40 -11.81 16.60
CA ARG A 39 0.45 -11.42 18.00
C ARG A 39 -0.57 -10.30 18.26
N PRO A 40 -1.36 -10.35 19.35
CA PRO A 40 -2.33 -9.31 19.72
C PRO A 40 -1.76 -7.90 19.65
N GLU A 41 -0.52 -7.74 20.12
CA GLU A 41 0.14 -6.44 20.14
C GLU A 41 0.35 -5.85 18.74
N ALA A 42 0.38 -6.66 17.68
CA ALA A 42 0.66 -6.22 16.32
C ALA A 42 -0.61 -5.99 15.47
N VAL A 43 -1.79 -6.21 16.05
CA VAL A 43 -3.09 -6.11 15.35
C VAL A 43 -3.78 -4.80 15.74
N ARG A 44 -4.45 -4.15 14.78
CA ARG A 44 -5.31 -3.00 15.03
C ARG A 44 -6.42 -3.33 16.04
N GLN A 45 -6.67 -2.41 16.97
CA GLN A 45 -7.60 -2.63 18.08
C GLN A 45 -9.02 -2.98 17.62
N ASP A 46 -9.50 -2.37 16.54
CA ASP A 46 -10.81 -2.62 15.94
C ASP A 46 -10.91 -4.00 15.25
N LEU A 47 -9.77 -4.64 14.97
CA LEU A 47 -9.68 -5.95 14.34
C LEU A 47 -9.37 -7.09 15.33
N MET A 48 -9.16 -6.78 16.61
CA MET A 48 -8.97 -7.78 17.67
C MET A 48 -10.03 -8.89 17.67
N PRO A 49 -11.33 -8.62 17.45
CA PRO A 49 -12.35 -9.68 17.37
C PRO A 49 -12.15 -10.71 16.25
N TYR A 50 -11.37 -10.38 15.20
CA TYR A 50 -11.09 -11.28 14.07
C TYR A 50 -9.84 -12.15 14.32
N MET A 51 -9.14 -11.98 15.44
CA MET A 51 -8.04 -12.87 15.80
C MET A 51 -8.55 -14.30 15.99
N ILE A 52 -7.75 -15.28 15.59
CA ILE A 52 -8.16 -16.69 15.63
C ILE A 52 -8.49 -17.15 17.06
N GLU A 53 -7.75 -16.66 18.06
CA GLU A 53 -8.00 -16.92 19.48
C GLU A 53 -9.35 -16.34 19.92
N SER A 54 -9.65 -15.09 19.53
CA SER A 54 -10.93 -14.44 19.83
C SER A 54 -12.10 -15.14 19.16
N ILE A 55 -11.96 -15.55 17.90
CA ILE A 55 -12.96 -16.34 17.18
C ILE A 55 -13.19 -17.69 17.86
N ALA A 56 -12.12 -18.31 18.37
CA ALA A 56 -12.17 -19.57 19.12
C ALA A 56 -12.74 -19.43 20.54
N GLY A 57 -13.09 -18.21 20.98
CA GLY A 57 -13.61 -17.95 22.33
C GLY A 57 -12.53 -18.02 23.42
N ILE A 58 -11.27 -17.79 23.05
CA ILE A 58 -10.13 -17.75 23.96
C ILE A 58 -9.87 -16.29 24.32
N ASP A 59 -10.25 -15.91 25.54
CA ASP A 59 -9.99 -14.60 26.14
C ASP A 59 -9.07 -14.72 27.38
N GLN A 60 -8.86 -13.62 28.09
CA GLN A 60 -7.99 -13.56 29.26
C GLN A 60 -8.52 -14.40 30.44
N ASP A 61 -9.82 -14.68 30.48
CA ASP A 61 -10.48 -15.45 31.55
C ASP A 61 -10.64 -16.94 31.18
N CYS A 62 -10.16 -17.34 30.00
CA CYS A 62 -10.28 -18.69 29.47
C CYS A 62 -9.52 -19.70 30.35
N ARG A 63 -10.27 -20.60 31.00
CA ARG A 63 -9.73 -21.68 31.86
C ARG A 63 -9.47 -22.99 31.12
N TRP A 64 -9.59 -22.98 29.79
CA TRP A 64 -9.38 -24.18 28.98
C TRP A 64 -7.92 -24.64 29.01
N SER A 65 -7.73 -25.95 29.04
CA SER A 65 -6.39 -26.54 28.88
C SER A 65 -5.81 -26.22 27.50
N LYS A 66 -4.48 -26.30 27.35
CA LYS A 66 -3.82 -26.10 26.04
C LYS A 66 -4.40 -27.00 24.95
N GLN A 67 -4.82 -28.22 25.29
CA GLN A 67 -5.43 -29.15 24.35
C GLN A 67 -6.84 -28.68 23.92
N GLN A 68 -7.64 -28.18 24.85
CA GLN A 68 -8.97 -27.61 24.56
C GLN A 68 -8.85 -26.36 23.69
N GLN A 69 -7.92 -25.45 24.02
CA GLN A 69 -7.63 -24.26 23.21
C GLN A 69 -7.20 -24.63 21.79
N ARG A 70 -6.28 -25.60 21.64
CA ARG A 70 -5.83 -26.08 20.32
C ARG A 70 -6.98 -26.68 19.50
N SER A 71 -7.89 -27.40 20.15
CA SER A 71 -9.10 -27.94 19.50
C SER A 71 -10.03 -26.83 19.01
N ALA A 72 -10.28 -25.82 19.85
CA ALA A 72 -11.12 -24.67 19.50
C ALA A 72 -10.52 -23.85 18.33
N ILE A 73 -9.22 -23.56 18.37
CA ILE A 73 -8.49 -22.91 17.26
C ILE A 73 -8.59 -23.74 15.99
N THR A 74 -8.40 -25.07 16.08
CA THR A 74 -8.50 -25.96 14.91
C THR A 74 -9.88 -25.90 14.28
N ASN A 75 -10.94 -25.89 15.10
CA ASN A 75 -12.32 -25.77 14.62
C ASN A 75 -12.57 -24.41 13.96
N ALA A 76 -12.04 -23.33 14.55
CA ALA A 76 -12.12 -22.00 13.96
C ALA A 76 -11.41 -21.94 12.60
N LEU A 77 -10.20 -22.49 12.49
CA LEU A 77 -9.47 -22.52 11.21
C LEU A 77 -10.22 -23.27 10.11
N ARG A 78 -10.95 -24.35 10.44
CA ARG A 78 -11.74 -25.13 9.45
C ARG A 78 -12.92 -24.38 8.88
N GLN A 79 -13.54 -23.50 9.66
CA GLN A 79 -14.75 -22.79 9.27
C GLN A 79 -14.45 -21.42 8.62
N ALA A 80 -13.20 -20.94 8.74
CA ALA A 80 -12.71 -19.77 8.04
C ALA A 80 -12.73 -19.98 6.51
N GLU A 81 -13.09 -18.93 5.79
CA GLU A 81 -12.96 -18.86 4.33
C GLU A 81 -11.60 -18.34 3.91
N VAL A 82 -11.05 -17.41 4.69
CA VAL A 82 -9.74 -16.81 4.47
C VAL A 82 -9.00 -16.74 5.80
N ILE A 83 -7.74 -17.12 5.78
CA ILE A 83 -6.82 -16.97 6.91
C ILE A 83 -5.77 -15.93 6.53
N CYS A 84 -5.69 -14.87 7.32
CA CYS A 84 -4.78 -13.74 7.13
C CYS A 84 -3.63 -13.81 8.14
N ALA A 85 -2.39 -13.76 7.67
CA ALA A 85 -1.19 -13.75 8.51
C ALA A 85 -0.10 -12.88 7.89
N THR A 86 0.94 -12.52 8.64
CA THR A 86 2.15 -12.01 7.97
C THR A 86 2.87 -13.16 7.26
N CYS A 87 3.75 -12.87 6.29
CA CYS A 87 4.57 -13.89 5.63
C CYS A 87 5.30 -14.77 6.66
N ALA A 88 5.95 -14.16 7.65
CA ALA A 88 6.54 -14.87 8.78
C ALA A 88 5.50 -15.58 9.67
N GLY A 89 4.35 -14.95 9.92
CA GLY A 89 3.26 -15.52 10.73
C GLY A 89 2.63 -16.77 10.12
N ALA A 90 2.71 -16.95 8.79
CA ALA A 90 2.31 -18.18 8.12
C ALA A 90 3.12 -19.40 8.60
N GLY A 91 4.35 -19.19 9.08
CA GLY A 91 5.20 -20.22 9.67
C GLY A 91 4.84 -20.62 11.10
N SER A 92 3.82 -20.02 11.72
CA SER A 92 3.47 -20.30 13.12
C SER A 92 3.01 -21.75 13.37
N ASP A 93 3.22 -22.24 14.59
CA ASP A 93 2.78 -23.57 15.05
C ASP A 93 1.27 -23.81 14.88
N ILE A 94 0.47 -22.74 14.95
CA ILE A 94 -0.97 -22.77 14.70
C ILE A 94 -1.29 -23.32 13.31
N LEU A 95 -0.43 -23.01 12.33
CA LEU A 95 -0.57 -23.39 10.92
C LEU A 95 0.35 -24.53 10.51
N GLU A 96 1.10 -25.15 11.42
CA GLU A 96 2.07 -26.21 11.11
C GLU A 96 1.43 -27.37 10.32
N LYS A 97 0.24 -27.80 10.74
CA LYS A 97 -0.48 -28.94 10.15
C LYS A 97 -1.52 -28.53 9.10
N TYR A 98 -1.57 -27.25 8.73
CA TYR A 98 -2.49 -26.75 7.73
C TYR A 98 -1.80 -26.59 6.39
N SER A 99 -2.48 -27.04 5.33
CA SER A 99 -2.09 -26.78 3.95
C SER A 99 -3.11 -25.88 3.28
N PHE A 100 -2.63 -25.06 2.36
CA PHE A 100 -3.42 -24.09 1.61
C PHE A 100 -3.19 -24.34 0.15
N GLN A 101 -4.24 -24.71 -0.58
CA GLN A 101 -4.13 -24.94 -2.02
C GLN A 101 -3.97 -23.63 -2.81
N ALA A 102 -4.42 -22.50 -2.25
CA ALA A 102 -4.27 -21.18 -2.84
C ALA A 102 -3.69 -20.19 -1.82
N CYS A 103 -2.72 -19.40 -2.26
CA CYS A 103 -2.12 -18.33 -1.48
C CYS A 103 -2.11 -17.01 -2.26
N LEU A 104 -2.47 -15.93 -1.57
CA LEU A 104 -2.35 -14.56 -2.04
C LEU A 104 -1.32 -13.84 -1.16
N ILE A 105 -0.35 -13.18 -1.77
CA ILE A 105 0.64 -12.35 -1.07
C ILE A 105 0.45 -10.90 -1.52
N ASP A 106 -0.05 -10.05 -0.63
CA ASP A 106 -0.22 -8.61 -0.85
C ASP A 106 1.03 -7.84 -0.43
N GLU A 107 1.27 -6.70 -1.08
CA GLU A 107 2.49 -5.90 -0.93
C GLU A 107 3.76 -6.74 -1.11
N ALA A 108 3.74 -7.70 -2.03
CA ALA A 108 4.80 -8.68 -2.26
C ALA A 108 6.15 -8.04 -2.65
N THR A 109 6.15 -6.82 -3.16
CA THR A 109 7.36 -6.05 -3.47
C THR A 109 8.09 -5.53 -2.23
N GLN A 110 7.44 -5.49 -1.06
CA GLN A 110 8.07 -5.13 0.21
C GLN A 110 8.68 -6.33 0.94
N ALA A 111 8.32 -7.55 0.53
CA ALA A 111 8.78 -8.77 1.18
C ALA A 111 10.09 -9.23 0.56
N THR A 112 11.07 -9.61 1.40
CA THR A 112 12.24 -10.33 0.90
C THR A 112 11.78 -11.65 0.30
N GLU A 113 12.50 -12.14 -0.69
CA GLU A 113 12.18 -13.43 -1.29
C GLU A 113 12.06 -14.56 -0.25
N PRO A 114 13.01 -14.75 0.69
CA PRO A 114 12.87 -15.78 1.73
C PRO A 114 11.59 -15.62 2.58
N ALA A 115 11.17 -14.39 2.87
CA ALA A 115 9.92 -14.15 3.60
C ALA A 115 8.71 -14.63 2.80
N THR A 116 8.65 -14.34 1.50
CA THR A 116 7.56 -14.82 0.62
C THR A 116 7.53 -16.33 0.46
N VAL A 117 8.66 -17.02 0.59
CA VAL A 117 8.70 -18.50 0.48
C VAL A 117 7.99 -19.18 1.65
N ILE A 118 8.00 -18.59 2.85
CA ILE A 118 7.37 -19.17 4.05
C ILE A 118 5.91 -19.59 3.79
N PRO A 119 4.98 -18.71 3.35
CA PRO A 119 3.62 -19.13 3.04
C PRO A 119 3.53 -20.11 1.87
N LEU A 120 4.44 -20.04 0.89
CA LEU A 120 4.45 -20.94 -0.26
C LEU A 120 4.75 -22.40 0.11
N THR A 121 5.52 -22.62 1.19
CA THR A 121 5.79 -23.98 1.71
C THR A 121 4.55 -24.71 2.23
N LYS A 122 3.39 -24.03 2.37
CA LYS A 122 2.15 -24.62 2.88
C LYS A 122 1.35 -25.43 1.84
N GLY A 123 2.01 -25.98 0.82
CA GLY A 123 1.37 -26.83 -0.19
C GLY A 123 0.55 -26.07 -1.24
N CYS A 124 0.93 -24.83 -1.52
CA CYS A 124 0.25 -23.96 -2.48
C CYS A 124 0.32 -24.54 -3.89
N LYS A 125 -0.84 -24.64 -4.56
CA LYS A 125 -0.97 -25.02 -5.98
C LYS A 125 -1.23 -23.80 -6.86
N GLN A 126 -1.84 -22.76 -6.31
CA GLN A 126 -2.08 -21.50 -6.96
C GLN A 126 -1.55 -20.36 -6.10
N VAL A 127 -0.81 -19.43 -6.72
CA VAL A 127 -0.20 -18.29 -6.04
C VAL A 127 -0.57 -17.02 -6.78
N VAL A 128 -0.99 -16.00 -6.05
CA VAL A 128 -1.21 -14.65 -6.56
C VAL A 128 -0.31 -13.71 -5.79
N LEU A 129 0.61 -13.03 -6.49
CA LEU A 129 1.44 -11.98 -5.91
C LEU A 129 0.87 -10.63 -6.34
N ILE A 130 0.58 -9.77 -5.37
CA ILE A 130 0.13 -8.39 -5.59
C ILE A 130 1.22 -7.48 -5.04
N GLY A 131 1.66 -6.53 -5.86
CA GLY A 131 2.71 -5.60 -5.49
C GLY A 131 2.92 -4.55 -6.56
N ASP A 132 3.79 -3.60 -6.24
CA ASP A 132 4.12 -2.48 -7.12
C ASP A 132 5.63 -2.24 -7.07
N GLN A 133 6.32 -2.55 -8.17
CA GLN A 133 7.78 -2.42 -8.31
C GLN A 133 8.25 -0.95 -8.35
N ASN A 134 7.31 0.00 -8.46
CA ASN A 134 7.59 1.44 -8.38
C ASN A 134 7.37 2.00 -6.96
N GLN A 135 6.94 1.18 -5.99
CA GLN A 135 6.87 1.52 -4.56
C GLN A 135 8.01 0.86 -3.78
N LEU A 136 7.98 0.91 -2.43
CA LEU A 136 9.16 0.56 -1.62
C LEU A 136 9.58 -0.91 -1.79
N PRO A 137 10.91 -1.18 -1.92
CA PRO A 137 11.47 -2.53 -1.85
C PRO A 137 11.48 -3.05 -0.40
N PRO A 138 11.94 -4.30 -0.20
CA PRO A 138 12.25 -4.80 1.13
C PRO A 138 13.31 -3.94 1.82
N THR A 139 13.14 -3.72 3.12
CA THR A 139 14.12 -2.96 3.92
C THR A 139 15.27 -3.86 4.35
N ILE A 140 16.45 -3.64 3.76
CA ILE A 140 17.67 -4.40 4.08
C ILE A 140 18.61 -3.53 4.92
N ILE A 141 18.93 -3.99 6.13
CA ILE A 141 19.83 -3.26 7.05
C ILE A 141 21.30 -3.50 6.69
N SER A 142 21.65 -4.72 6.29
CA SER A 142 23.02 -5.09 5.89
C SER A 142 23.29 -4.65 4.46
N ARG A 143 24.22 -3.71 4.27
CA ARG A 143 24.65 -3.26 2.94
C ARG A 143 25.25 -4.40 2.11
N GLU A 144 25.94 -5.34 2.76
CA GLU A 144 26.49 -6.52 2.10
C GLU A 144 25.38 -7.42 1.55
N ALA A 145 24.34 -7.68 2.36
CA ALA A 145 23.21 -8.49 1.92
C ALA A 145 22.39 -7.79 0.83
N GLU A 146 22.24 -6.46 0.92
CA GLU A 146 21.59 -5.65 -0.12
C GLU A 146 22.37 -5.74 -1.44
N ALA A 147 23.70 -5.56 -1.39
CA ALA A 147 24.58 -5.70 -2.55
C ALA A 147 24.59 -7.12 -3.14
N ALA A 148 24.40 -8.14 -2.29
CA ALA A 148 24.27 -9.54 -2.70
C ALA A 148 22.87 -9.89 -3.25
N GLY A 149 21.93 -8.94 -3.30
CA GLY A 149 20.64 -9.11 -3.95
C GLY A 149 19.46 -9.41 -3.02
N LEU A 150 19.62 -9.41 -1.69
CA LEU A 150 18.50 -9.67 -0.76
C LEU A 150 17.39 -8.61 -0.85
N GLY A 151 17.70 -7.43 -1.41
CA GLY A 151 16.75 -6.36 -1.68
C GLY A 151 15.84 -6.61 -2.90
N GLU A 152 16.08 -7.66 -3.68
CA GLU A 152 15.17 -8.06 -4.76
C GLU A 152 14.04 -8.92 -4.20
N SER A 153 12.80 -8.49 -4.43
CA SER A 153 11.62 -9.28 -4.06
C SER A 153 11.37 -10.43 -5.04
N LEU A 154 10.66 -11.48 -4.59
CA LEU A 154 10.22 -12.56 -5.48
C LEU A 154 9.38 -12.04 -6.65
N PHE A 155 8.58 -11.00 -6.40
CA PHE A 155 7.76 -10.33 -7.41
C PHE A 155 8.63 -9.71 -8.53
N GLU A 156 9.67 -8.95 -8.15
CA GLU A 156 10.61 -8.35 -9.10
C GLU A 156 11.40 -9.43 -9.86
N ARG A 157 11.83 -10.48 -9.17
CA ARG A 157 12.53 -11.61 -9.81
C ARG A 157 11.66 -12.29 -10.87
N PHE A 158 10.36 -12.48 -10.60
CA PHE A 158 9.41 -13.03 -11.57
C PHE A 158 9.15 -12.11 -12.75
N ILE A 159 9.08 -10.80 -12.55
CA ILE A 159 9.04 -9.83 -13.65
C ILE A 159 10.28 -9.97 -14.53
N ARG A 160 11.48 -10.02 -13.92
CA ARG A 160 12.74 -10.20 -14.66
C ARG A 160 12.80 -11.52 -15.42
N ALA A 161 12.21 -12.58 -14.87
CA ALA A 161 12.09 -13.88 -15.53
C ALA A 161 11.06 -13.91 -16.68
N GLY A 162 10.38 -12.79 -16.96
CA GLY A 162 9.41 -12.69 -18.06
C GLY A 162 8.02 -13.22 -17.72
N ILE A 163 7.71 -13.44 -16.44
CA ILE A 163 6.34 -13.81 -16.04
C ILE A 163 5.41 -12.65 -16.37
N ARG A 164 4.33 -12.96 -17.11
CA ARG A 164 3.33 -11.98 -17.50
C ARG A 164 2.69 -11.34 -16.26
N THR A 165 2.67 -10.01 -16.23
CA THR A 165 2.01 -9.22 -15.18
C THR A 165 0.80 -8.48 -15.72
N TYR A 166 -0.10 -8.12 -14.80
CA TYR A 166 -1.32 -7.38 -15.10
C TYR A 166 -1.36 -6.13 -14.22
N MET A 167 -1.35 -4.95 -14.86
CA MET A 167 -1.46 -3.67 -14.16
C MET A 167 -2.94 -3.29 -13.97
N LEU A 168 -3.34 -3.02 -12.73
CA LEU A 168 -4.61 -2.38 -12.43
C LEU A 168 -4.52 -0.88 -12.73
N LYS A 169 -5.13 -0.45 -13.84
CA LYS A 169 -4.92 0.90 -14.40
C LYS A 169 -5.75 2.00 -13.75
N VAL A 170 -6.87 1.69 -13.09
CA VAL A 170 -7.80 2.70 -12.58
C VAL A 170 -7.60 2.91 -11.07
N GLN A 171 -7.22 4.13 -10.67
CA GLN A 171 -7.07 4.53 -9.26
C GLN A 171 -8.33 5.23 -8.74
N TYR A 172 -8.67 4.97 -7.48
CA TYR A 172 -9.84 5.57 -6.82
C TYR A 172 -9.49 6.42 -5.58
N ARG A 173 -8.21 6.53 -5.24
CA ARG A 173 -7.72 7.23 -4.05
C ARG A 173 -7.67 8.74 -4.25
N MET A 174 -6.82 9.16 -5.18
CA MET A 174 -6.33 10.53 -5.33
C MET A 174 -7.30 11.38 -6.15
N HIS A 175 -7.33 12.68 -5.86
CA HIS A 175 -7.79 13.68 -6.82
C HIS A 175 -7.01 13.54 -8.16
N PRO A 176 -7.66 13.66 -9.34
CA PRO A 176 -6.97 13.48 -10.64
C PRO A 176 -5.73 14.36 -10.84
N ALA A 177 -5.77 15.62 -10.38
CA ALA A 177 -4.60 16.50 -10.43
C ALA A 177 -3.43 16.02 -9.56
N ILE A 178 -3.70 15.28 -8.47
CA ILE A 178 -2.65 14.64 -7.65
C ILE A 178 -2.06 13.43 -8.37
N ALA A 179 -2.90 12.63 -9.03
CA ALA A 179 -2.47 11.44 -9.76
C ALA A 179 -1.65 11.75 -11.03
N LEU A 180 -1.78 12.96 -11.60
CA LEU A 180 -1.20 13.32 -12.89
C LEU A 180 0.33 13.14 -12.94
N PHE A 181 1.06 13.72 -11.99
CA PHE A 181 2.52 13.61 -11.98
C PHE A 181 3.00 12.18 -11.71
N PRO A 182 2.53 11.47 -10.67
CA PRO A 182 2.92 10.08 -10.46
C PRO A 182 2.61 9.17 -11.64
N SER A 183 1.43 9.32 -12.26
CA SER A 183 1.04 8.56 -13.45
C SER A 183 2.06 8.72 -14.57
N LYS A 184 2.39 9.97 -14.94
CA LYS A 184 3.36 10.26 -16.00
C LYS A 184 4.78 9.79 -15.66
N THR A 185 5.23 10.05 -14.43
CA THR A 185 6.63 9.88 -14.04
C THR A 185 6.97 8.43 -13.70
N PHE A 186 6.10 7.70 -12.99
CA PHE A 186 6.38 6.35 -12.50
C PHE A 186 5.63 5.26 -13.26
N TYR A 187 4.51 5.59 -13.90
CA TYR A 187 3.62 4.61 -14.55
C TYR A 187 3.38 4.88 -16.03
N LYS A 188 4.26 5.64 -16.70
CA LYS A 188 4.22 5.93 -18.15
C LYS A 188 2.89 6.55 -18.64
N GLY A 189 2.14 7.18 -17.75
CA GLY A 189 0.81 7.75 -18.04
C GLY A 189 -0.34 6.74 -18.08
N GLU A 190 -0.11 5.47 -17.70
CA GLU A 190 -1.13 4.43 -17.77
C GLU A 190 -2.09 4.40 -16.57
N LEU A 191 -1.77 5.15 -15.49
CA LEU A 191 -2.63 5.24 -14.32
C LEU A 191 -3.75 6.26 -14.56
N LEU A 192 -4.97 5.75 -14.71
CA LEU A 192 -6.21 6.49 -14.96
C LEU A 192 -6.97 6.77 -13.66
N SER A 193 -7.80 7.82 -13.62
CA SER A 193 -8.56 8.17 -12.41
C SER A 193 -10.03 7.78 -12.53
N GLY A 194 -10.49 6.87 -11.66
CA GLY A 194 -11.89 6.47 -11.55
C GLY A 194 -12.73 7.36 -10.64
N THR A 195 -12.10 8.28 -9.91
CA THR A 195 -12.79 9.22 -9.00
C THR A 195 -12.81 10.63 -9.59
N PRO A 196 -14.00 11.28 -9.72
CA PRO A 196 -14.07 12.64 -10.22
C PRO A 196 -13.54 13.67 -9.21
N PRO A 197 -13.03 14.82 -9.68
CA PRO A 197 -12.58 15.95 -8.85
C PRO A 197 -13.62 16.37 -7.80
N SER A 198 -14.90 16.31 -8.16
CA SER A 198 -16.02 16.68 -7.28
C SER A 198 -16.11 15.83 -5.99
N GLN A 199 -15.59 14.60 -6.00
CA GLN A 199 -15.50 13.71 -4.83
C GLN A 199 -14.17 13.85 -4.06
N ARG A 200 -13.23 14.67 -4.56
CA ARG A 200 -11.90 14.89 -3.96
C ARG A 200 -11.55 16.37 -3.84
N ARG A 201 -12.55 17.21 -3.59
CA ARG A 201 -12.41 18.67 -3.52
C ARG A 201 -11.32 19.08 -2.53
N ALA A 202 -10.67 20.21 -2.80
CA ALA A 202 -9.73 20.82 -1.89
C ALA A 202 -10.36 21.06 -0.50
N PRO A 203 -9.74 20.56 0.59
CA PRO A 203 -10.16 20.88 1.95
C PRO A 203 -9.98 22.36 2.27
N VAL A 204 -10.87 22.94 3.07
CA VAL A 204 -10.72 24.29 3.62
C VAL A 204 -9.63 24.33 4.68
N GLY A 205 -9.18 25.54 5.03
CA GLY A 205 -8.13 25.74 6.05
C GLY A 205 -6.71 25.76 5.50
N PHE A 206 -6.58 25.74 4.17
CA PHE A 206 -5.33 26.03 3.49
C PHE A 206 -5.62 26.90 2.26
N ASP A 207 -4.78 27.92 2.05
CA ASP A 207 -4.86 28.82 0.91
C ASP A 207 -4.22 28.14 -0.30
N TRP A 208 -5.00 27.29 -0.99
CA TRP A 208 -4.53 26.58 -2.18
C TRP A 208 -4.14 27.59 -3.27
N PRO A 209 -2.92 27.50 -3.83
CA PRO A 209 -2.44 28.47 -4.81
C PRO A 209 -3.27 28.44 -6.10
N VAL A 210 -3.82 27.27 -6.43
CA VAL A 210 -4.83 27.09 -7.48
C VAL A 210 -6.11 26.54 -6.82
N PRO A 211 -7.20 27.33 -6.73
CA PRO A 211 -8.37 26.97 -5.90
C PRO A 211 -9.03 25.61 -6.21
N ALA A 212 -9.03 25.18 -7.47
CA ALA A 212 -9.61 23.90 -7.91
C ALA A 212 -8.63 22.72 -7.84
N VAL A 213 -7.38 22.95 -7.44
CA VAL A 213 -6.32 21.93 -7.45
C VAL A 213 -5.79 21.77 -6.02
N PRO A 214 -6.05 20.62 -5.38
CA PRO A 214 -5.69 20.42 -3.99
C PRO A 214 -4.23 19.93 -3.84
N MET A 215 -3.32 20.68 -4.44
CA MET A 215 -1.89 20.44 -4.37
C MET A 215 -1.15 21.76 -4.16
N ALA A 216 -0.13 21.77 -3.30
CA ALA A 216 0.69 22.95 -3.07
C ALA A 216 2.13 22.59 -2.69
N PHE A 217 3.06 23.46 -3.07
CA PHE A 217 4.42 23.49 -2.54
C PHE A 217 4.63 24.75 -1.69
N VAL A 218 5.04 24.56 -0.44
CA VAL A 218 5.40 25.63 0.49
C VAL A 218 6.92 25.67 0.59
N ASN A 219 7.53 26.66 -0.04
CA ASN A 219 8.96 26.91 0.07
C ASN A 219 9.30 27.42 1.48
N VAL A 220 10.34 26.86 2.08
CA VAL A 220 10.92 27.31 3.36
C VAL A 220 12.34 27.80 3.08
N GLU A 221 12.48 29.07 2.69
CA GLU A 221 13.75 29.66 2.23
C GLU A 221 14.79 29.76 3.34
N GLU A 222 14.32 30.03 4.56
CA GLU A 222 15.10 30.08 5.79
C GLU A 222 15.41 28.68 6.38
N GLY A 223 15.03 27.62 5.66
CA GLY A 223 15.24 26.24 6.07
C GLY A 223 16.72 25.94 6.30
N ALA A 224 17.02 25.34 7.44
CA ALA A 224 18.37 24.90 7.79
C ALA A 224 18.30 23.53 8.48
N GLU A 225 18.90 22.52 7.85
CA GLU A 225 18.93 21.17 8.41
C GLU A 225 19.92 21.06 9.58
N ARG A 226 19.61 20.17 10.53
CA ARG A 226 20.45 19.81 11.67
C ARG A 226 20.49 18.29 11.79
N SER A 227 21.68 17.75 12.06
CA SER A 227 21.85 16.33 12.36
C SER A 227 21.38 16.01 13.78
N ASP A 228 20.67 14.90 13.93
CA ASP A 228 20.28 14.27 15.21
C ASP A 228 20.68 12.79 15.14
N GLY A 229 21.91 12.50 15.59
CA GLY A 229 22.54 11.20 15.38
C GLY A 229 22.68 10.87 13.89
N SER A 230 22.08 9.76 13.46
CA SER A 230 22.03 9.33 12.04
C SER A 230 20.82 9.89 11.27
N SER A 231 19.99 10.75 11.88
CA SER A 231 18.79 11.35 11.29
C SER A 231 18.96 12.85 11.06
N GLN A 232 18.02 13.47 10.34
CA GLN A 232 17.98 14.92 10.09
C GLN A 232 16.70 15.56 10.64
N THR A 233 16.79 16.86 10.96
CA THR A 233 15.67 17.70 11.40
C THR A 233 15.78 19.12 10.84
N ASN A 234 14.66 19.80 10.64
CA ASN A 234 14.60 21.18 10.14
C ASN A 234 13.56 21.98 10.94
N PRO A 235 13.99 22.78 11.95
CA PRO A 235 13.08 23.50 12.84
C PRO A 235 12.13 24.48 12.15
N ALA A 236 12.59 25.18 11.11
CA ALA A 236 11.75 26.13 10.38
C ALA A 236 10.62 25.40 9.64
N GLU A 237 10.97 24.29 8.98
CA GLU A 237 10.01 23.44 8.29
C GLU A 237 8.99 22.82 9.26
N ILE A 238 9.45 22.33 10.42
CA ILE A 238 8.58 21.80 11.49
C ILE A 238 7.52 22.83 11.89
N GLN A 239 7.92 24.08 12.12
CA GLN A 239 6.99 25.13 12.52
C GLN A 239 5.96 25.41 11.42
N ARG A 240 6.39 25.40 10.16
CA ARG A 240 5.51 25.59 9.01
C ARG A 240 4.48 24.47 8.89
N VAL A 241 4.93 23.21 9.01
CA VAL A 241 4.09 22.02 8.99
C VAL A 241 3.05 22.07 10.13
N VAL A 242 3.48 22.33 11.36
CA VAL A 242 2.57 22.42 12.52
C VAL A 242 1.50 23.48 12.31
N ASN A 243 1.87 24.66 11.78
CA ASN A 243 0.92 25.73 11.51
C ASN A 243 -0.10 25.34 10.43
N ILE A 244 0.34 24.68 9.36
CA ILE A 244 -0.54 24.16 8.30
C ILE A 244 -1.54 23.16 8.88
N VAL A 245 -1.05 22.17 9.64
CA VAL A 245 -1.90 21.14 10.26
C VAL A 245 -2.93 21.76 11.20
N LYS A 246 -2.53 22.74 12.03
CA LYS A 246 -3.45 23.45 12.94
C LYS A 246 -4.52 24.25 12.17
N LYS A 247 -4.17 24.91 11.06
CA LYS A 247 -5.12 25.66 10.24
C LYS A 247 -6.15 24.75 9.57
N LEU A 248 -5.71 23.62 9.02
CA LEU A 248 -6.59 22.60 8.43
C LEU A 248 -7.58 22.05 9.46
N ALA A 249 -7.07 21.61 10.61
CA ALA A 249 -7.90 21.07 11.69
C ALA A 249 -8.88 22.11 12.27
N GLY A 250 -8.46 23.39 12.36
CA GLY A 250 -9.27 24.47 12.93
C GLY A 250 -10.52 24.84 12.14
N GLN A 251 -10.64 24.42 10.87
CA GLN A 251 -11.84 24.65 10.07
C GLN A 251 -12.91 23.56 10.22
N HIS A 252 -12.59 22.44 10.89
CA HIS A 252 -13.51 21.34 11.19
C HIS A 252 -14.12 20.61 9.96
N GLU A 253 -13.68 20.92 8.73
CA GLU A 253 -14.08 20.13 7.54
C GLU A 253 -13.28 18.83 7.43
N VAL A 254 -12.01 18.84 7.86
CA VAL A 254 -11.17 17.65 8.02
C VAL A 254 -10.81 17.48 9.48
N LEU A 255 -10.99 16.27 10.01
CA LEU A 255 -10.63 15.98 11.39
C LEU A 255 -9.10 15.81 11.49
N PRO A 256 -8.49 16.07 12.66
CA PRO A 256 -7.09 15.72 12.90
C PRO A 256 -6.72 14.28 12.53
N GLY A 257 -7.61 13.32 12.78
CA GLY A 257 -7.43 11.91 12.37
C GLY A 257 -7.35 11.69 10.84
N ASP A 258 -7.89 12.63 10.05
CA ASP A 258 -7.88 12.61 8.58
C ASP A 258 -6.61 13.25 7.98
N ILE A 259 -5.72 13.77 8.83
CA ILE A 259 -4.46 14.41 8.43
C ILE A 259 -3.29 13.47 8.72
N GLY A 260 -2.44 13.26 7.71
CA GLY A 260 -1.15 12.60 7.84
C GLY A 260 -0.01 13.58 7.61
N VAL A 261 1.02 13.50 8.44
CA VAL A 261 2.30 14.16 8.22
C VAL A 261 3.36 13.11 7.94
N VAL A 262 3.98 13.21 6.77
CA VAL A 262 4.98 12.23 6.30
C VAL A 262 6.31 12.94 6.11
N THR A 263 7.40 12.31 6.51
CA THR A 263 8.76 12.84 6.36
C THR A 263 9.77 11.71 6.16
N PRO A 264 10.93 11.91 5.50
CA PRO A 264 11.91 10.84 5.37
C PRO A 264 12.64 10.51 6.68
N TYR A 265 12.65 11.43 7.65
CA TYR A 265 13.56 11.37 8.79
C TYR A 265 12.82 11.17 10.13
N SER A 266 13.27 10.19 10.91
CA SER A 266 12.65 9.84 12.18
C SER A 266 12.74 10.97 13.22
N ALA A 267 13.84 11.73 13.24
CA ALA A 267 14.00 12.90 14.11
C ALA A 267 13.00 14.01 13.79
N GLN A 268 12.78 14.31 12.50
CA GLN A 268 11.76 15.25 12.04
C GLN A 268 10.36 14.79 12.49
N ALA A 269 10.02 13.51 12.28
CA ALA A 269 8.73 12.94 12.67
C ALA A 269 8.48 13.05 14.18
N ARG A 270 9.50 12.70 15.00
CA ARG A 270 9.43 12.82 16.47
C ARG A 270 9.20 14.26 16.91
N ALA A 271 9.94 15.22 16.32
CA ALA A 271 9.84 16.63 16.68
C ALA A 271 8.45 17.22 16.35
N ILE A 272 7.92 16.95 15.16
CA ILE A 272 6.56 17.37 14.77
C ILE A 272 5.52 16.75 15.71
N LYS A 273 5.61 15.44 15.94
CA LYS A 273 4.70 14.70 16.82
C LYS A 273 4.68 15.27 18.24
N LYS A 274 5.86 15.63 18.78
CA LYS A 274 5.99 16.25 20.10
C LYS A 274 5.25 17.59 20.17
N ILE A 275 5.39 18.45 19.17
CA ILE A 275 4.71 19.76 19.16
C ILE A 275 3.19 19.61 19.01
N LEU A 276 2.72 18.72 18.14
CA LEU A 276 1.28 18.49 17.94
C LEU A 276 0.59 17.86 19.15
N ARG A 277 1.29 16.99 19.89
CA ARG A 277 0.76 16.32 21.10
C ARG A 277 0.94 17.14 22.38
N GLY A 278 1.84 18.13 22.38
CA GLY A 278 2.21 18.88 23.58
C GLY A 278 2.88 17.99 24.64
N ASN A 279 2.59 18.26 25.91
CA ASN A 279 3.14 17.50 27.06
C ASN A 279 2.39 16.18 27.34
N ALA A 280 1.55 15.71 26.40
CA ALA A 280 0.85 14.44 26.59
C ALA A 280 1.84 13.26 26.59
N PRO A 281 1.63 12.24 27.46
CA PRO A 281 2.46 11.04 27.45
C PRO A 281 2.44 10.37 26.08
N GLU A 282 3.54 9.70 25.76
CA GLU A 282 3.64 8.95 24.52
C GLU A 282 2.64 7.81 24.53
N ARG A 283 1.77 7.80 23.51
CA ARG A 283 0.77 6.74 23.37
C ARG A 283 1.41 5.52 22.75
N THR A 284 1.17 4.38 23.37
CA THR A 284 1.50 3.08 22.82
C THR A 284 0.37 2.61 21.90
N ARG A 285 0.64 1.57 21.11
CA ARG A 285 -0.39 0.90 20.30
C ARG A 285 -1.48 0.22 21.12
N PHE A 286 -1.28 0.05 22.43
CA PHE A 286 -2.24 -0.55 23.36
C PHE A 286 -3.21 0.46 23.94
N ASP A 287 -2.90 1.74 23.85
CA ASP A 287 -3.85 2.77 24.23
C ASP A 287 -5.02 2.72 23.24
N ALA A 288 -6.23 2.99 23.74
CA ALA A 288 -7.38 3.23 22.87
C ALA A 288 -6.99 4.24 21.77
N PRO A 289 -7.60 4.20 20.57
CA PRO A 289 -7.33 5.22 19.55
C PRO A 289 -7.49 6.64 20.08
N ALA A 290 -6.78 7.60 19.49
CA ALA A 290 -7.05 8.99 19.79
C ALA A 290 -8.46 9.35 19.32
N ASP A 291 -9.14 10.19 20.12
CA ASP A 291 -10.33 10.89 19.63
C ASP A 291 -9.97 11.54 18.29
N PRO A 292 -10.66 11.20 17.18
CA PRO A 292 -10.37 11.73 15.85
C PRO A 292 -10.37 13.26 15.77
N THR A 293 -11.09 13.93 16.68
CA THR A 293 -11.16 15.40 16.77
C THR A 293 -9.97 16.02 17.49
N SER A 294 -9.15 15.21 18.18
CA SER A 294 -7.99 15.67 18.92
C SER A 294 -6.76 15.79 18.02
N MET A 295 -5.96 16.84 18.20
CA MET A 295 -4.65 16.97 17.54
C MET A 295 -3.70 15.78 17.77
N LYS A 296 -3.96 14.98 18.81
CA LYS A 296 -3.22 13.74 19.08
C LYS A 296 -3.50 12.64 18.04
N ALA A 297 -4.60 12.74 17.29
CA ALA A 297 -4.99 11.82 16.23
C ALA A 297 -4.27 12.09 14.90
N VAL A 298 -3.61 13.24 14.74
CA VAL A 298 -2.77 13.50 13.56
C VAL A 298 -1.69 12.43 13.50
N GLU A 299 -1.65 11.75 12.38
CA GLU A 299 -0.71 10.66 12.17
C GLU A 299 0.61 11.21 11.65
N VAL A 300 1.70 10.98 12.38
CA VAL A 300 3.04 11.44 11.99
C VAL A 300 3.99 10.24 11.92
N ALA A 301 4.50 9.95 10.73
CA ALA A 301 5.40 8.82 10.49
C ALA A 301 6.47 9.12 9.43
N THR A 302 7.43 8.21 9.30
CA THR A 302 8.35 8.22 8.17
C THR A 302 7.65 7.75 6.89
N VAL A 303 8.25 7.98 5.71
CA VAL A 303 7.71 7.45 4.43
C VAL A 303 7.47 5.95 4.51
N ASP A 304 8.46 5.19 4.95
CA ASP A 304 8.41 3.74 5.12
C ASP A 304 7.35 3.33 6.16
N GLY A 305 7.23 4.08 7.26
CA GLY A 305 6.22 3.83 8.30
C GLY A 305 4.78 4.17 7.91
N PHE A 306 4.58 4.93 6.83
CA PHE A 306 3.26 5.34 6.31
C PHE A 306 2.78 4.47 5.14
N GLN A 307 3.54 3.45 4.76
CA GLN A 307 3.18 2.56 3.66
C GLN A 307 1.89 1.78 3.95
N GLY A 308 1.09 1.54 2.89
CA GLY A 308 -0.24 0.92 3.02
C GLY A 308 -1.29 1.81 3.70
N ARG A 309 -0.94 3.04 4.10
CA ARG A 309 -1.88 4.01 4.71
C ARG A 309 -2.24 5.10 3.70
N GLU A 310 -3.37 5.75 3.94
CA GLU A 310 -3.86 6.89 3.17
C GLU A 310 -4.60 7.85 4.10
N LYS A 311 -4.66 9.13 3.72
CA LYS A 311 -5.36 10.18 4.48
C LYS A 311 -6.07 11.15 3.54
N GLU A 312 -7.07 11.85 4.06
CA GLU A 312 -7.73 12.92 3.30
C GLU A 312 -6.71 14.00 2.94
N VAL A 313 -5.84 14.39 3.88
CA VAL A 313 -4.77 15.36 3.64
C VAL A 313 -3.43 14.80 4.06
N ILE A 314 -2.43 14.95 3.18
CA ILE A 314 -1.03 14.66 3.49
C ILE A 314 -0.23 15.95 3.46
N VAL A 315 0.47 16.24 4.56
CA VAL A 315 1.51 17.26 4.63
C VAL A 315 2.86 16.55 4.61
N PHE A 316 3.60 16.71 3.53
CA PHE A 316 4.94 16.15 3.41
C PHE A 316 6.00 17.17 3.86
N SER A 317 6.91 16.71 4.71
CA SER A 317 8.04 17.49 5.22
C SER A 317 9.36 16.93 4.67
N CYS A 318 9.91 17.59 3.66
CA CYS A 318 11.14 17.20 2.96
C CYS A 318 12.39 17.17 3.87
N THR A 319 12.45 18.00 4.90
CA THR A 319 13.54 18.17 5.88
C THR A 319 14.84 18.74 5.31
N ARG A 320 15.29 18.28 4.15
CA ARG A 320 16.62 18.62 3.61
C ARG A 320 16.72 20.08 3.17
N ALA A 321 17.73 20.76 3.69
CA ALA A 321 18.02 22.18 3.45
C ALA A 321 19.52 22.42 3.66
N ASN A 322 20.32 22.30 2.58
CA ASN A 322 21.77 22.41 2.62
C ASN A 322 22.32 23.01 1.32
N MET A 323 23.52 23.59 1.40
CA MET A 323 24.17 24.26 0.26
C MET A 323 24.67 23.26 -0.82
N ASN A 324 24.87 22.00 -0.46
CA ASN A 324 25.41 20.99 -1.35
C ASN A 324 24.36 20.34 -2.25
N GLY A 325 23.07 20.68 -2.09
CA GLY A 325 22.00 20.08 -2.89
C GLY A 325 21.67 18.63 -2.54
N ASN A 326 22.16 18.11 -1.42
CA ASN A 326 21.97 16.71 -1.07
C ASN A 326 20.53 16.48 -0.55
N VAL A 327 19.77 15.63 -1.23
CA VAL A 327 18.39 15.29 -0.87
C VAL A 327 18.28 13.98 -0.06
N GLY A 328 19.34 13.19 0.06
CA GLY A 328 19.41 11.99 0.92
C GLY A 328 18.35 10.95 0.58
N PHE A 329 17.52 10.56 1.56
CA PHE A 329 16.45 9.57 1.36
C PHE A 329 15.42 9.98 0.30
N LEU A 330 15.37 11.26 -0.08
CA LEU A 330 14.51 11.78 -1.14
C LEU A 330 15.04 11.51 -2.55
N ALA A 331 16.27 11.02 -2.71
CA ALA A 331 16.83 10.60 -4.01
C ALA A 331 16.21 9.29 -4.50
N ASP A 332 15.61 8.52 -3.58
CA ASP A 332 14.94 7.26 -3.90
C ASP A 332 13.58 7.54 -4.57
N THR A 333 13.48 7.19 -5.84
CA THR A 333 12.28 7.44 -6.66
C THR A 333 11.04 6.72 -6.14
N ARG A 334 11.22 5.54 -5.55
CA ARG A 334 10.14 4.72 -4.98
C ARG A 334 9.57 5.39 -3.73
N ARG A 335 10.43 5.94 -2.87
CA ARG A 335 10.01 6.74 -1.70
C ARG A 335 9.25 8.00 -2.10
N VAL A 336 9.70 8.69 -3.15
CA VAL A 336 8.99 9.86 -3.68
C VAL A 336 7.63 9.46 -4.24
N ASN A 337 7.53 8.36 -4.98
CA ASN A 337 6.25 7.85 -5.48
C ASN A 337 5.28 7.50 -4.35
N VAL A 338 5.73 6.78 -3.32
CA VAL A 338 4.90 6.47 -2.13
C VAL A 338 4.38 7.77 -1.52
N MET A 339 5.27 8.72 -1.24
CA MET A 339 4.93 10.02 -0.67
C MET A 339 3.86 10.78 -1.46
N LEU A 340 4.02 10.89 -2.79
CA LEU A 340 3.09 11.62 -3.66
C LEU A 340 1.71 10.95 -3.77
N THR A 341 1.60 9.67 -3.40
CA THR A 341 0.40 8.84 -3.63
C THR A 341 -0.37 8.47 -2.36
N ARG A 342 -0.06 9.11 -1.21
CA ARG A 342 -0.76 8.87 0.07
C ARG A 342 -2.02 9.72 0.27
N ALA A 343 -2.13 10.85 -0.42
CA ALA A 343 -3.22 11.80 -0.27
C ALA A 343 -4.46 11.38 -1.05
N LYS A 344 -5.65 11.50 -0.45
CA LYS A 344 -6.93 11.36 -1.17
C LYS A 344 -7.35 12.72 -1.75
N ARG A 345 -7.50 13.72 -0.89
CA ARG A 345 -8.02 15.04 -1.25
C ARG A 345 -6.94 16.08 -1.39
N GLY A 346 -6.03 16.23 -0.42
CA GLY A 346 -5.05 17.33 -0.40
C GLY A 346 -3.60 16.86 -0.20
N LEU A 347 -2.69 17.37 -1.03
CA LEU A 347 -1.24 17.15 -0.91
C LEU A 347 -0.49 18.47 -0.75
N ILE A 348 0.14 18.67 0.41
CA ILE A 348 0.95 19.87 0.68
C ILE A 348 2.39 19.43 0.91
N ILE A 349 3.31 19.87 0.06
CA ILE A 349 4.73 19.58 0.18
C ILE A 349 5.43 20.80 0.79
N VAL A 350 6.15 20.62 1.87
CA VAL A 350 6.90 21.67 2.58
C VAL A 350 8.38 21.32 2.52
N GLY A 351 9.20 22.24 2.00
CA GLY A 351 10.64 21.99 1.89
C GLY A 351 11.45 23.15 1.35
N HIS A 352 12.77 22.98 1.32
CA HIS A 352 13.71 23.98 0.80
C HIS A 352 13.92 23.78 -0.70
N MET A 353 13.32 24.66 -1.51
CA MET A 353 13.28 24.53 -2.96
C MET A 353 14.68 24.42 -3.59
N LYS A 354 15.66 25.23 -3.14
CA LYS A 354 17.00 25.26 -3.73
C LYS A 354 17.76 23.93 -3.56
N THR A 355 17.54 23.21 -2.46
CA THR A 355 18.13 21.87 -2.26
C THR A 355 17.46 20.86 -3.19
N LEU A 356 16.13 20.83 -3.19
CA LEU A 356 15.35 19.83 -3.94
C LEU A 356 15.57 19.94 -5.46
N GLN A 357 15.78 21.15 -5.98
CA GLN A 357 16.07 21.37 -7.40
C GLN A 357 17.37 20.72 -7.89
N GLN A 358 18.28 20.33 -6.98
CA GLN A 358 19.53 19.66 -7.35
C GLN A 358 19.36 18.17 -7.62
N ASP A 359 18.24 17.58 -7.21
CA ASP A 359 17.89 16.22 -7.65
C ASP A 359 17.31 16.25 -9.07
N GLU A 360 18.15 15.86 -10.02
CA GLU A 360 17.84 15.83 -11.45
C GLU A 360 16.84 14.73 -11.82
N ILE A 361 16.67 13.71 -10.97
CA ILE A 361 15.88 12.51 -11.27
C ILE A 361 14.38 12.80 -11.16
N VAL A 362 13.91 13.36 -10.04
CA VAL A 362 12.47 13.57 -9.81
C VAL A 362 12.16 14.99 -9.38
N TRP A 363 12.86 15.52 -8.39
CA TRP A 363 12.44 16.78 -7.74
C TRP A 363 12.60 18.00 -8.62
N LYS A 364 13.66 18.07 -9.44
CA LYS A 364 13.79 19.16 -10.42
C LYS A 364 12.63 19.16 -11.41
N GLY A 365 12.27 17.98 -11.93
CA GLY A 365 11.12 17.81 -12.83
C GLY A 365 9.80 18.17 -12.15
N TRP A 366 9.60 17.70 -10.92
CA TRP A 366 8.40 18.02 -10.13
C TRP A 366 8.28 19.52 -9.84
N LEU A 367 9.36 20.18 -9.42
CA LEU A 367 9.37 21.61 -9.11
C LEU A 367 9.21 22.48 -10.36
N LYS A 368 9.76 22.04 -11.50
CA LYS A 368 9.50 22.69 -12.79
C LYS A 368 8.01 22.62 -13.14
N TRP A 369 7.42 21.43 -13.11
CA TRP A 369 5.99 21.23 -13.35
C TRP A 369 5.10 22.02 -12.38
N ALA A 370 5.45 22.03 -11.09
CA ALA A 370 4.74 22.77 -10.06
C ALA A 370 4.81 24.29 -10.29
N ARG A 371 5.96 24.82 -10.73
CA ARG A 371 6.11 26.25 -11.07
C ARG A 371 5.32 26.62 -12.33
N GLU A 372 5.40 25.80 -13.38
CA GLU A 372 4.62 25.97 -14.60
C GLU A 372 3.13 25.99 -14.30
N SER A 373 2.66 25.10 -13.43
CA SER A 373 1.24 24.95 -13.09
C SER A 373 0.75 25.88 -11.97
N GLY A 374 1.60 26.77 -11.44
CA GLY A 374 1.21 27.71 -10.37
C GLY A 374 1.00 27.09 -8.99
N LEU A 375 1.61 25.94 -8.71
CA LEU A 375 1.45 25.21 -7.43
C LEU A 375 2.39 25.68 -6.32
N ILE A 376 3.31 26.61 -6.60
CA ILE A 376 4.24 27.16 -5.60
C ILE A 376 3.55 28.31 -4.85
N CYS A 377 3.34 28.16 -3.55
CA CYS A 377 2.69 29.19 -2.74
C CYS A 377 3.43 30.53 -2.81
N GLY A 378 2.69 31.60 -3.09
CA GLY A 378 3.21 32.96 -3.17
C GLY A 378 3.86 33.33 -4.52
N LEU A 379 3.91 32.41 -5.49
CA LEU A 379 4.41 32.68 -6.84
C LEU A 379 3.31 32.47 -7.89
N SER A 380 3.33 33.28 -8.94
CA SER A 380 2.46 33.07 -10.10
C SER A 380 2.98 31.94 -10.97
N ALA A 381 2.07 31.29 -11.71
CA ALA A 381 2.41 30.30 -12.73
C ALA A 381 3.36 30.89 -13.77
N THR A 382 4.37 30.14 -14.19
CA THR A 382 5.25 30.54 -15.31
C THR A 382 4.69 30.14 -16.68
N ASP A 383 3.69 29.25 -16.72
CA ASP A 383 2.98 28.85 -17.93
C ASP A 383 1.46 28.88 -17.65
N SER A 384 0.79 29.92 -18.16
CA SER A 384 -0.64 30.10 -17.96
C SER A 384 -1.47 28.96 -18.57
N ASP A 385 -1.03 28.37 -19.68
CA ASP A 385 -1.75 27.26 -20.32
C ASP A 385 -1.61 25.98 -19.49
N ALA A 386 -0.44 25.72 -18.92
CA ALA A 386 -0.25 24.60 -17.98
C ALA A 386 -1.15 24.74 -16.75
N ALA A 387 -1.19 25.93 -16.14
CA ALA A 387 -2.07 26.22 -15.01
C ALA A 387 -3.55 26.02 -15.38
N ASN A 388 -3.99 26.54 -16.53
CA ASN A 388 -5.37 26.39 -17.01
C ASN A 388 -5.74 24.94 -17.27
N ARG A 389 -4.85 24.14 -17.87
CA ARG A 389 -5.07 22.69 -18.08
C ARG A 389 -5.23 21.96 -16.75
N LEU A 390 -4.37 22.23 -15.77
CA LEU A 390 -4.45 21.57 -14.47
C LEU A 390 -5.71 21.98 -13.69
N ALA A 391 -6.09 23.26 -13.74
CA ALA A 391 -7.34 23.75 -13.17
C ALA A 391 -8.56 23.09 -13.83
N SER A 392 -8.55 22.92 -15.16
CA SER A 392 -9.62 22.24 -15.91
C SER A 392 -9.77 20.78 -15.50
N ILE A 393 -8.66 20.06 -15.29
CA ILE A 393 -8.68 18.70 -14.72
C ILE A 393 -9.33 18.71 -13.33
N GLY A 394 -9.07 19.73 -12.50
CA GLY A 394 -9.72 19.92 -11.21
C GLY A 394 -11.23 20.22 -11.28
N MET A 395 -11.77 20.49 -12.47
CA MET A 395 -13.18 20.81 -12.69
C MET A 395 -13.92 19.78 -13.57
N SER A 396 -13.21 18.80 -14.15
CA SER A 396 -13.76 17.83 -15.11
C SER A 396 -14.77 16.87 -14.46
N ALA A 397 -15.73 16.36 -15.24
CA ALA A 397 -16.75 15.41 -14.76
C ALA A 397 -16.29 13.95 -14.86
N ALA A 398 -16.93 13.02 -14.14
CA ALA A 398 -16.54 11.61 -14.09
C ALA A 398 -16.42 10.91 -15.46
N ASN A 399 -17.27 11.30 -16.42
CA ASN A 399 -17.30 10.69 -17.75
C ASN A 399 -16.10 11.06 -18.64
N GLU A 400 -15.36 12.11 -18.29
CA GLU A 400 -14.25 12.64 -19.10
C GLU A 400 -12.87 12.11 -18.66
N ILE A 401 -12.79 11.41 -17.52
CA ILE A 401 -11.51 11.13 -16.83
C ILE A 401 -11.05 9.67 -17.05
N GLY A 402 -11.84 8.88 -17.77
CA GLY A 402 -11.45 7.58 -18.30
C GLY A 402 -11.36 6.49 -17.25
N GLY A 403 -12.34 5.58 -17.25
CA GLY A 403 -12.27 4.33 -16.50
C GLY A 403 -13.57 3.99 -15.78
N THR A 404 -14.51 3.34 -16.48
CA THR A 404 -15.63 2.62 -15.85
C THR A 404 -15.16 1.26 -15.32
N GLY A 405 -14.01 1.23 -14.64
CA GLY A 405 -13.59 0.04 -13.93
C GLY A 405 -14.68 -0.33 -12.92
N ILE A 406 -15.01 -1.62 -12.80
CA ILE A 406 -16.08 -2.09 -11.93
C ILE A 406 -15.61 -2.07 -10.47
N GLY A 407 -15.21 -0.90 -9.97
CA GLY A 407 -15.08 -0.61 -8.56
C GLY A 407 -16.40 -0.04 -8.09
N GLN A 408 -17.43 -0.88 -7.92
CA GLN A 408 -18.57 -0.47 -7.13
C GLN A 408 -18.02 -0.03 -5.77
N THR A 409 -18.30 1.21 -5.39
CA THR A 409 -18.16 1.65 -4.00
C THR A 409 -19.10 0.76 -3.21
N TYR A 410 -18.60 -0.34 -2.66
CA TYR A 410 -19.38 -1.14 -1.73
C TYR A 410 -19.81 -0.17 -0.63
N ILE A 411 -21.13 -0.07 -0.42
CA ILE A 411 -21.69 0.64 0.72
C ILE A 411 -20.91 0.14 1.93
N GLN A 412 -20.21 1.04 2.61
CA GLN A 412 -19.43 0.73 3.79
C GLN A 412 -20.39 0.22 4.86
N ASN A 413 -20.65 -1.09 4.87
CA ASN A 413 -21.19 -1.72 6.05
C ASN A 413 -20.19 -1.43 7.17
N ALA A 414 -20.70 -0.94 8.30
CA ALA A 414 -19.89 -0.81 9.50
C ALA A 414 -19.25 -2.18 9.79
N LEU A 415 -18.02 -2.19 10.32
CA LEU A 415 -17.39 -3.41 10.82
C LEU A 415 -18.36 -4.08 11.80
N GLY A 416 -19.04 -5.14 11.35
CA GLY A 416 -19.89 -5.94 12.21
C GLY A 416 -19.00 -6.81 13.08
N LYS A 417 -19.31 -6.97 14.37
CA LYS A 417 -18.64 -7.99 15.18
C LYS A 417 -18.72 -9.32 14.42
N PRO A 418 -17.63 -10.10 14.32
CA PRO A 418 -17.73 -11.41 13.74
C PRO A 418 -18.81 -12.16 14.52
N VAL A 419 -19.90 -12.52 13.84
CA VAL A 419 -20.83 -13.51 14.39
C VAL A 419 -19.95 -14.71 14.69
N SER A 420 -19.96 -15.21 15.93
CA SER A 420 -19.15 -16.35 16.34
C SER A 420 -19.62 -17.56 15.52
N TRP A 421 -19.10 -17.69 14.31
CA TRP A 421 -19.42 -18.78 13.41
C TRP A 421 -18.80 -20.07 13.96
N ALA A 422 -17.73 -19.96 14.75
CA ALA A 422 -17.04 -21.05 15.44
C ALA A 422 -17.95 -21.94 16.31
N THR A 423 -19.05 -21.41 16.86
CA THR A 423 -19.92 -22.14 17.80
C THR A 423 -21.11 -22.86 17.16
N GLY A 424 -21.22 -22.85 15.82
CA GLY A 424 -22.22 -23.65 15.10
C GLY A 424 -23.68 -23.21 15.24
N GLN A 425 -23.98 -22.11 15.97
CA GLN A 425 -25.30 -21.49 15.94
C GLN A 425 -25.43 -20.57 14.72
N LEU A 426 -25.72 -21.17 13.57
CA LEU A 426 -26.31 -20.44 12.44
C LEU A 426 -27.68 -19.93 12.89
N LYS A 427 -27.76 -18.69 13.38
CA LYS A 427 -29.01 -17.95 13.26
C LYS A 427 -29.15 -17.61 11.78
N GLU A 428 -30.13 -18.22 11.13
CA GLU A 428 -30.64 -17.75 9.85
C GLU A 428 -31.06 -16.28 10.02
N SER A 429 -30.17 -15.34 9.68
CA SER A 429 -30.60 -14.01 9.35
C SER A 429 -31.10 -14.06 7.91
N THR A 430 -32.40 -13.85 7.75
CA THR A 430 -33.12 -13.75 6.48
C THR A 430 -32.77 -12.47 5.70
N SER A 431 -31.48 -12.17 5.57
CA SER A 431 -30.94 -11.17 4.64
C SER A 431 -29.48 -11.48 4.32
N GLN A 432 -29.25 -12.58 3.58
CA GLN A 432 -28.04 -12.67 2.79
C GLN A 432 -28.09 -11.55 1.74
N PRO A 433 -27.10 -10.66 1.64
CA PRO A 433 -26.90 -9.94 0.40
C PRO A 433 -26.55 -11.00 -0.65
N LYS A 434 -27.50 -11.28 -1.55
CA LYS A 434 -27.20 -12.05 -2.76
C LYS A 434 -26.01 -11.37 -3.43
N LEU A 435 -24.90 -12.09 -3.58
CA LEU A 435 -23.95 -11.78 -4.64
C LEU A 435 -24.80 -11.68 -5.91
N ALA A 436 -24.91 -10.47 -6.48
CA ALA A 436 -25.68 -10.27 -7.69
C ALA A 436 -25.23 -11.30 -8.73
N GLU A 437 -26.18 -12.08 -9.24
CA GLU A 437 -25.98 -12.84 -10.47
C GLU A 437 -25.55 -11.82 -11.52
N ARG A 438 -24.35 -12.03 -12.09
CA ARG A 438 -23.91 -11.26 -13.24
C ARG A 438 -24.37 -12.01 -14.47
N ASP A 439 -25.21 -11.36 -15.26
CA ASP A 439 -25.44 -11.72 -16.65
C ASP A 439 -24.13 -11.55 -17.44
N VAL A 440 -23.82 -12.60 -18.19
CA VAL A 440 -22.87 -12.68 -19.32
C VAL A 440 -21.46 -12.13 -19.05
N ILE A 441 -20.53 -13.05 -18.77
CA ILE A 441 -19.10 -12.83 -19.04
C ILE A 441 -18.97 -12.73 -20.57
N PRO A 442 -18.43 -11.64 -21.15
CA PRO A 442 -18.12 -11.63 -22.57
C PRO A 442 -17.08 -12.73 -22.86
N ASP A 443 -17.37 -13.59 -23.84
CA ASP A 443 -16.45 -14.59 -24.37
C ASP A 443 -15.17 -13.90 -24.86
N ALA A 444 -14.15 -13.87 -24.00
CA ALA A 444 -12.77 -13.52 -24.34
C ALA A 444 -11.81 -14.58 -23.77
N TRP A 445 -12.33 -15.81 -23.68
CA TRP A 445 -11.65 -17.02 -23.22
C TRP A 445 -12.04 -18.15 -24.17
N ASP A 446 -11.71 -18.00 -25.44
CA ASP A 446 -11.69 -19.11 -26.39
C ASP A 446 -10.21 -19.41 -26.69
N ASP A 447 -9.68 -20.41 -25.99
CA ASP A 447 -8.46 -21.11 -26.38
C ASP A 447 -8.88 -22.10 -27.48
N SER A 448 -9.02 -21.60 -28.71
CA SER A 448 -9.11 -22.44 -29.90
C SER A 448 -7.81 -22.29 -30.70
N ASP A 449 -7.08 -23.39 -30.76
CA ASP A 449 -5.87 -23.60 -31.53
C ASP A 449 -6.03 -23.11 -32.99
N ASP A 450 -5.22 -22.15 -33.40
CA ASP A 450 -4.98 -21.88 -34.82
C ASP A 450 -4.00 -22.94 -35.37
N GLU A 451 -4.55 -24.11 -35.71
CA GLU A 451 -4.00 -24.94 -36.78
C GLU A 451 -4.32 -24.27 -38.13
N GLU A 452 -3.37 -23.52 -38.70
CA GLU A 452 -3.37 -23.25 -40.13
C GLU A 452 -2.38 -24.18 -40.85
N ASN A 453 -2.95 -25.01 -41.72
CA ASN A 453 -2.25 -25.97 -42.55
C ASN A 453 -2.37 -25.53 -44.03
N ILE A 454 -1.25 -25.70 -44.76
CA ILE A 454 -1.11 -25.92 -46.21
C ILE A 454 -0.94 -24.68 -47.13
N SER A 455 0.28 -24.46 -47.64
CA SER A 455 0.74 -25.09 -48.89
C SER A 455 2.18 -24.75 -49.30
N THR A 456 2.76 -25.77 -49.94
CA THR A 456 4.08 -26.01 -50.51
C THR A 456 4.58 -25.06 -51.61
N GLN A 457 5.89 -24.79 -51.62
CA GLN A 457 6.88 -24.87 -52.74
C GLN A 457 8.17 -24.16 -52.25
N GLY A 458 9.41 -24.65 -52.30
CA GLY A 458 10.04 -25.90 -52.66
C GLY A 458 11.58 -25.74 -52.48
N VAL A 459 12.28 -26.86 -52.30
CA VAL A 459 13.67 -27.11 -52.76
C VAL A 459 14.83 -26.34 -52.06
N ASN A 460 15.57 -26.96 -51.12
CA ASN A 460 16.77 -27.80 -51.38
C ASN A 460 17.66 -28.07 -50.13
N THR A 461 17.87 -29.37 -49.85
CA THR A 461 19.13 -30.08 -49.47
C THR A 461 19.97 -29.83 -48.19
N ILE A 462 20.17 -30.96 -47.46
CA ILE A 462 21.43 -31.49 -46.82
C ILE A 462 21.76 -30.88 -45.42
N THR A 463 21.95 -31.58 -44.27
CA THR A 463 22.44 -32.94 -43.93
C THR A 463 22.06 -33.33 -42.48
N SER A 464 22.03 -34.64 -42.23
CA SER A 464 22.09 -35.42 -40.96
C SER A 464 23.15 -34.91 -39.93
N VAL A 465 23.10 -35.19 -38.62
CA VAL A 465 23.34 -36.50 -37.96
C VAL A 465 22.82 -36.51 -36.50
N SER A 466 22.39 -37.71 -36.10
CA SER A 466 21.83 -38.22 -34.85
C SER A 466 22.76 -38.24 -33.61
N SER A 467 22.11 -38.27 -32.44
CA SER A 467 22.36 -39.08 -31.24
C SER A 467 23.77 -39.18 -30.62
N MET A 468 23.88 -38.91 -29.32
CA MET A 468 24.24 -39.96 -28.34
C MET A 468 24.11 -39.49 -26.88
N THR A 469 23.42 -40.33 -26.11
CA THR A 469 23.40 -40.46 -24.66
C THR A 469 24.77 -40.81 -24.08
N GLY A 470 25.07 -40.34 -22.87
CA GLY A 470 26.18 -40.84 -22.05
C GLY A 470 26.14 -40.30 -20.62
N MET A 471 25.82 -41.17 -19.68
CA MET A 471 25.95 -40.99 -18.23
C MET A 471 27.43 -40.87 -17.84
N ALA A 472 27.73 -40.09 -16.80
CA ALA A 472 28.83 -40.36 -15.87
C ALA A 472 28.62 -39.60 -14.56
N ASP A 473 28.46 -40.38 -13.48
CA ASP A 473 28.75 -39.98 -12.10
C ASP A 473 30.22 -39.57 -11.97
N GLU A 474 30.53 -38.60 -11.10
CA GLU A 474 31.60 -38.76 -10.11
C GLU A 474 31.59 -37.63 -9.08
N ALA A 475 31.67 -38.06 -7.82
CA ALA A 475 31.81 -37.27 -6.61
C ALA A 475 33.24 -36.76 -6.45
N TRP A 476 33.43 -35.56 -5.90
CA TRP A 476 34.68 -35.18 -5.25
C TRP A 476 34.40 -34.42 -3.94
N ASP A 477 35.00 -34.97 -2.89
CA ASP A 477 35.08 -34.51 -1.51
C ASP A 477 36.05 -33.30 -1.36
N SER A 478 35.84 -32.58 -0.25
CA SER A 478 36.76 -31.76 0.55
C SER A 478 38.10 -31.27 -0.02
N ASP A 479 38.28 -29.94 0.01
CA ASP A 479 39.23 -29.25 0.91
C ASP A 479 38.76 -27.81 1.19
#